data_AF-A0A819DEJ1-F1
#
_entry.id   AF-A0A819DEJ1-F1
#
_cell.length_a   1.000
_cell.length_b   1.000
_cell.length_c   1.000
_cell.angle_alpha   90.00
_cell.angle_beta   90.00
_cell.angle_gamma   90.00
#
_symmetry.space_group_name_H-M   'P 1'
#
loop_
_entity.id
_entity.type
_entity.pdbx_description
1 polymer ?
#
loop_
_entity_poly.entity_id
_entity_poly.type
_entity_poly.pdbx_seq_one_letter_code
_entity_poly.pdbx_strand_id
1 'polypeptide(L)'
;MQVKNSTQLYSQLLVRALSHQDLRMRLTAMIAVAETAIDNLSFQMKLNEFAIIPKLFEIMKTSMAHAGRPLDAINEHSKLVAWSCYTIVNFCANYSYAS
;
A
#
# COMPACT_ATOMS: atom_id res chain seq x y z
N MET A 1 -16.54 10.03 19.92
CA MET A 1 -17.12 9.67 18.60
C MET A 1 -16.29 10.14 17.39
N GLN A 2 -15.27 11.00 17.53
CA GLN A 2 -14.47 11.54 16.42
C GLN A 2 -13.40 10.59 15.82
N VAL A 3 -12.80 9.68 16.61
CA VAL A 3 -11.63 8.88 16.17
C VAL A 3 -11.96 7.84 15.09
N LYS A 4 -13.19 7.31 15.05
CA LYS A 4 -13.60 6.35 14.01
C LYS A 4 -13.64 6.97 12.61
N ASN A 5 -13.90 8.27 12.52
CA ASN A 5 -13.94 8.99 11.24
C ASN A 5 -12.53 9.28 10.68
N SER A 6 -11.53 9.52 11.55
CA SER A 6 -10.18 9.87 11.11
C SER A 6 -9.45 8.68 10.49
N THR A 7 -9.53 7.48 11.08
CA THR A 7 -8.92 6.27 10.51
C THR A 7 -9.54 5.92 9.16
N GLN A 8 -10.88 5.99 9.06
CA GLN A 8 -11.58 5.73 7.80
C GLN A 8 -11.17 6.70 6.70
N LEU A 9 -11.18 8.01 6.99
CA LEU A 9 -10.80 9.03 6.02
C LEU A 9 -9.33 8.87 5.60
N TYR A 10 -8.43 8.63 6.56
CA TYR A 10 -7.01 8.46 6.29
C TYR A 10 -6.72 7.22 5.43
N SER A 11 -7.30 6.06 5.77
CA SER A 11 -7.20 4.84 4.94
C SER A 11 -7.70 5.09 3.53
N GLN A 12 -8.84 5.76 3.36
CA GLN A 12 -9.40 6.06 2.05
C GLN A 12 -8.50 6.99 1.22
N LEU A 13 -7.92 8.02 1.84
CA LEU A 13 -6.99 8.94 1.17
C LEU A 13 -5.73 8.22 0.70
N LEU A 14 -5.16 7.34 1.53
CA LEU A 14 -3.98 6.56 1.16
C LEU A 14 -4.27 5.61 -0.01
N VAL A 15 -5.40 4.89 0.02
CA VAL A 15 -5.80 3.99 -1.09
C VAL A 15 -6.00 4.78 -2.40
N ARG A 16 -6.57 5.99 -2.33
CA ARG A 16 -6.70 6.88 -3.49
C ARG A 16 -5.33 7.34 -4.00
N ALA A 17 -4.42 7.72 -3.10
CA ALA A 17 -3.07 8.17 -3.46
C ALA A 17 -2.23 7.07 -4.12
N LEU A 18 -2.47 5.79 -3.81
CA LEU A 18 -1.87 4.66 -4.52
C LEU A 18 -2.25 4.57 -6.01
N SER A 19 -3.32 5.24 -6.43
CA SER A 19 -3.74 5.33 -7.84
C SER A 19 -3.27 6.61 -8.52
N HIS A 20 -2.46 7.43 -7.84
CA HIS A 20 -2.03 8.71 -8.38
C HIS A 20 -1.10 8.53 -9.59
N GLN A 21 -1.15 9.44 -10.57
CA GLN A 21 -0.31 9.34 -11.77
C GLN A 21 1.18 9.53 -11.42
N ASP A 22 1.47 10.51 -10.57
CA ASP A 22 2.80 10.77 -10.03
C ASP A 22 3.35 9.56 -9.26
N LEU A 23 4.55 9.10 -9.66
CA LEU A 23 5.21 7.94 -9.08
C LEU A 23 5.65 8.17 -7.64
N ARG A 24 6.15 9.37 -7.33
CA ARG A 24 6.59 9.72 -5.98
C ARG A 24 5.42 9.77 -5.02
N MET A 25 4.28 10.30 -5.45
CA MET A 25 3.08 10.31 -4.62
C MET A 25 2.58 8.90 -4.31
N ARG A 26 2.61 8.00 -5.30
CA ARG A 26 2.32 6.57 -5.07
C ARG A 26 3.30 5.95 -4.09
N LEU A 27 4.59 6.22 -4.23
CA LEU A 27 5.62 5.67 -3.35
C LEU A 27 5.45 6.17 -1.91
N THR A 28 5.22 7.47 -1.71
CA THR A 28 4.93 8.06 -0.40
C THR A 28 3.68 7.43 0.23
N ALA A 29 2.61 7.26 -0.56
CA ALA A 29 1.41 6.59 -0.07
C ALA A 29 1.67 5.13 0.30
N MET A 30 2.48 4.42 -0.48
CA MET A 30 2.82 3.02 -0.22
C MET A 30 3.64 2.84 1.06
N ILE A 31 4.62 3.73 1.30
CA ILE A 31 5.40 3.74 2.54
C ILE A 31 4.47 4.02 3.73
N ALA A 32 3.61 5.04 3.63
CA ALA A 32 2.68 5.38 4.70
C ALA A 32 1.71 4.23 5.01
N VAL A 33 1.20 3.52 3.98
CA VAL A 33 0.39 2.32 4.15
C VAL A 33 1.17 1.23 4.87
N ALA A 34 2.39 0.94 4.41
CA ALA A 34 3.22 -0.12 4.97
C ALA A 34 3.53 0.14 6.45
N GLU A 35 4.06 1.31 6.79
CA GLU A 35 4.45 1.69 8.15
C GLU A 35 3.25 1.75 9.10
N THR A 36 2.14 2.36 8.66
CA THR A 36 0.94 2.44 9.50
C THR A 36 0.32 1.07 9.72
N ALA A 37 0.43 0.16 8.75
CA ALA A 37 -0.13 -1.18 8.86
C ALA A 37 0.66 -2.10 9.79
N ILE A 38 1.93 -1.83 10.15
CA ILE A 38 2.76 -2.76 10.96
C ILE A 38 2.06 -3.14 12.26
N ASP A 39 1.65 -2.14 13.05
CA ASP A 39 1.14 -2.35 14.41
C ASP A 39 -0.32 -1.90 14.60
N ASN A 40 -1.06 -1.66 13.51
CA ASN A 40 -2.41 -1.12 13.57
C ASN A 40 -3.45 -2.02 12.89
N LEU A 41 -3.95 -3.01 13.63
CA LEU A 41 -4.97 -3.94 13.15
C LEU A 41 -6.26 -3.23 12.71
N SER A 42 -6.69 -2.18 13.42
CA SER A 42 -7.88 -1.42 13.04
C SER A 42 -7.71 -0.74 11.68
N PHE A 43 -6.51 -0.27 11.37
CA PHE A 43 -6.18 0.31 10.08
C PHE A 43 -6.08 -0.76 8.99
N GLN A 44 -5.48 -1.92 9.29
CA GLN A 44 -5.45 -3.06 8.36
C GLN A 44 -6.86 -3.51 7.96
N MET A 45 -7.76 -3.68 8.93
CA MET A 45 -9.16 -4.03 8.67
C MET A 45 -9.83 -3.00 7.75
N LYS A 46 -9.59 -1.70 7.98
CA LYS A 46 -10.13 -0.63 7.13
C LYS A 46 -9.55 -0.64 5.73
N LEU A 47 -8.25 -0.89 5.57
CA LEU A 47 -7.65 -1.04 4.24
C LEU A 47 -8.21 -2.25 3.48
N ASN A 48 -8.54 -3.34 4.17
CA ASN A 48 -9.17 -4.50 3.56
C ASN A 48 -10.61 -4.22 3.08
N GLU A 49 -11.39 -3.41 3.80
CA GLU A 49 -12.68 -2.90 3.30
C GLU A 49 -12.55 -2.15 1.97
N PHE A 50 -11.37 -1.57 1.69
CA PHE A 50 -11.05 -0.87 0.44
C PHE A 50 -10.31 -1.73 -0.59
N ALA A 51 -10.29 -3.06 -0.43
CA ALA A 51 -9.65 -3.99 -1.35
C ALA A 51 -8.15 -3.69 -1.60
N ILE A 52 -7.40 -3.36 -0.54
CA ILE A 52 -5.97 -3.02 -0.64
C ILE A 52 -5.13 -4.14 -1.27
N ILE A 53 -5.36 -5.42 -0.93
CA ILE A 53 -4.50 -6.53 -1.41
C ILE A 53 -4.55 -6.65 -2.95
N PRO A 54 -5.72 -6.73 -3.61
CA PRO A 54 -5.80 -6.67 -5.07
C PRO A 54 -5.11 -5.44 -5.67
N LYS A 55 -5.22 -4.28 -5.01
CA LYS A 55 -4.57 -3.03 -5.45
C LYS A 55 -3.05 -3.13 -5.42
N LEU A 56 -2.47 -3.74 -4.38
CA LEU A 56 -1.03 -3.95 -4.26
C LEU A 56 -0.50 -4.87 -5.37
N PHE A 57 -1.23 -5.93 -5.72
CA PHE A 57 -0.87 -6.78 -6.87
C PHE A 57 -0.91 -6.03 -8.20
N GLU A 58 -1.89 -5.14 -8.41
CA GLU A 58 -1.95 -4.27 -9.60
C GLU A 58 -0.72 -3.35 -9.69
N ILE A 59 -0.35 -2.72 -8.57
CA ILE A 59 0.83 -1.85 -8.47
C ILE A 59 2.11 -2.62 -8.75
N MET A 60 2.25 -3.83 -8.21
CA MET A 60 3.40 -4.70 -8.50
C MET A 60 3.47 -5.03 -9.99
N LYS A 61 2.35 -5.47 -10.59
CA LYS A 61 2.29 -5.82 -12.02
C LYS A 61 2.72 -4.65 -12.91
N THR A 62 2.21 -3.45 -12.65
CA THR A 62 2.53 -2.24 -13.44
C THR A 62 3.96 -1.74 -13.19
N SER A 63 4.47 -1.90 -11.97
CA SER A 63 5.83 -1.51 -11.61
C SER A 63 6.88 -2.46 -12.17
N MET A 64 6.56 -3.75 -12.31
CA MET A 64 7.42 -4.78 -12.93
C MET A 64 7.46 -4.73 -14.47
N ALA A 65 6.81 -3.78 -15.14
CA ALA A 65 6.98 -3.60 -16.59
C ALA A 65 8.26 -2.79 -16.87
N HIS A 66 9.35 -3.42 -17.34
CA HIS A 66 10.69 -2.79 -17.36
C HIS A 66 11.11 -2.15 -18.69
N ALA A 67 10.43 -2.44 -19.81
CA ALA A 67 10.91 -2.02 -21.13
C ALA A 67 10.94 -0.48 -21.30
N GLY A 68 12.13 0.07 -21.62
CA GLY A 68 12.31 1.47 -22.01
C GLY A 68 12.36 2.51 -20.89
N ARG A 69 12.49 2.11 -19.62
CA ARG A 69 12.51 3.04 -18.48
C ARG A 69 13.95 3.49 -18.10
N PRO A 70 14.14 4.75 -17.67
CA PRO A 70 15.41 5.21 -17.11
C PRO A 70 15.70 4.54 -15.76
N LEU A 71 16.98 4.40 -15.40
CA LEU A 71 17.44 3.73 -14.17
C LEU A 71 16.81 4.30 -12.88
N ASP A 72 16.63 5.61 -12.79
CA ASP A 72 16.00 6.24 -11.62
C ASP A 72 14.54 5.82 -11.46
N ALA A 73 13.80 5.72 -12.56
CA ALA A 73 12.43 5.23 -12.54
C ALA A 73 12.38 3.74 -12.16
N ILE A 74 13.35 2.94 -12.63
CA ILE A 74 13.47 1.53 -12.23
C ILE A 74 13.66 1.43 -10.70
N ASN A 75 14.52 2.26 -10.11
CA ASN A 75 14.73 2.28 -8.66
C ASN A 75 13.44 2.61 -7.88
N GLU A 76 12.71 3.65 -8.28
CA GLU A 76 11.43 4.00 -7.63
C GLU A 76 10.37 2.90 -7.80
N HIS A 77 10.27 2.28 -8.97
CA HIS A 77 9.37 1.15 -9.22
C HIS A 77 9.75 -0.09 -8.41
N SER A 78 11.05 -0.40 -8.27
CA SER A 78 11.51 -1.51 -7.43
C SER A 78 11.14 -1.29 -5.96
N LYS A 79 11.21 -0.06 -5.46
CA LYS A 79 10.74 0.29 -4.11
C LYS A 79 9.24 0.07 -3.94
N LEU A 80 8.43 0.45 -4.92
CA LEU A 80 6.99 0.16 -4.90
C LEU A 80 6.71 -1.34 -4.81
N VAL A 81 7.42 -2.15 -5.60
CA VAL A 81 7.27 -3.62 -5.53
C VAL A 81 7.65 -4.14 -4.15
N ALA A 82 8.80 -3.71 -3.61
CA ALA A 82 9.27 -4.15 -2.29
C ALA A 82 8.27 -3.80 -1.17
N TRP A 83 7.78 -2.56 -1.12
CA TRP A 83 6.83 -2.13 -0.09
C TRP A 83 5.46 -2.79 -0.23
N SER A 84 4.99 -3.04 -1.46
CA SER A 84 3.77 -3.82 -1.70
C SER A 84 3.90 -5.24 -1.15
N CYS A 85 5.00 -5.93 -1.45
CA CYS A 85 5.26 -7.28 -0.93
C CYS A 85 5.32 -7.29 0.60
N TYR A 86 6.07 -6.35 1.19
CA TYR A 86 6.18 -6.20 2.64
C TYR A 86 4.80 -6.05 3.30
N THR A 87 3.97 -5.16 2.75
CA THR A 87 2.62 -4.92 3.25
C THR A 87 1.75 -6.16 3.15
N ILE A 88 1.77 -6.88 2.02
CA ILE A 88 0.98 -8.11 1.84
C ILE A 88 1.37 -9.16 2.90
N VAL A 89 2.68 -9.38 3.09
CA VAL A 89 3.17 -10.34 4.09
C VAL A 89 2.72 -9.94 5.49
N ASN A 90 2.81 -8.65 5.84
CA ASN A 90 2.36 -8.14 7.13
C ASN A 90 0.86 -8.37 7.37
N PHE A 91 0.02 -8.14 6.35
CA PHE A 91 -1.40 -8.49 6.44
C PHE A 91 -1.57 -10.00 6.69
N CYS A 92 -0.96 -10.84 5.84
CA CYS A 92 -1.09 -12.29 5.97
C CYS A 92 -0.64 -12.81 7.35
N ALA A 93 0.49 -12.33 7.86
CA ALA A 93 1.00 -12.73 9.18
C ALA A 93 -0.01 -12.41 10.29
N ASN A 94 -0.58 -11.21 10.30
CA ASN A 94 -1.54 -10.80 11.34
C ASN A 94 -2.89 -11.53 11.24
N TYR A 95 -3.32 -11.92 10.03
CA TYR A 95 -4.51 -12.75 9.85
C TYR A 95 -4.33 -14.17 10.39
N SER A 96 -3.11 -14.73 10.32
CA SER A 96 -2.81 -16.07 10.86
C SER A 96 -2.78 -16.15 12.39
N TYR A 97 -2.64 -15.01 13.09
CA TYR A 97 -2.71 -14.95 14.57
C TYR A 97 -4.12 -14.64 15.09
N ALA A 98 -5.05 -14.23 14.22
CA ALA A 98 -6.43 -13.89 14.58
C ALA A 98 -7.41 -15.07 14.41
N SER A 99 -6.95 -16.19 13.84
CA SER A 99 -7.66 -17.47 13.70
C SER A 99 -7.22 -18.47 14.77
#